data_AF-A0A078JNA7-F1
#
_entry.id   AF-A0A078JNA7-F1
#
_cell.length_a   1.000
_cell.length_b   1.000
_cell.length_c   1.000
_cell.angle_alpha   90.00
_cell.angle_beta   90.00
_cell.angle_gamma   90.00
#
_symmetry.space_group_name_H-M   'P 1'
#
loop_
_entity.id
_entity.type
_entity.pdbx_description
1 polymer ?
#
loop_
_entity_poly.entity_id
_entity_poly.type
_entity_poly.pdbx_seq_one_letter_code
_entity_poly.pdbx_strand_id
1 'polypeptide(L)'
;MSSFKIFFFSALLAAVFSASAADFNSDVNVAWGNGRGKILNNGQLLTLTLDKSSGSGFQSKAEYLFGKIDMQIKLVPGNSAGTVTTFYLKSEGSTWDEIDFEFLGNMSGDPYTLHTNVYTQGKGDKEQQFHLWFDPAANFHTYSILWNPQRIIWTVDNTPIREFKNSEPLGVLFPKSKPMRMYASLWNADDWATRGGLVKTDWSKAPFVASYRHIKCDGSTRPTSNWYTQQMDSTSQARLRWVQKNYMIYNYCTDSKRFPQGIPRECATSA
;
A
#
# COMPACT_ATOMS: atom_id res chain seq x y z
N MET A 1 25.19 -60.17 38.72
CA MET A 1 24.21 -59.84 37.66
C MET A 1 23.42 -58.62 38.09
N SER A 2 23.61 -57.47 37.43
CA SER A 2 22.56 -56.54 37.01
C SER A 2 23.25 -55.27 36.48
N SER A 3 23.09 -55.00 35.18
CA SER A 3 23.64 -53.85 34.49
C SER A 3 22.55 -52.79 34.41
N PHE A 4 22.77 -51.62 35.02
CA PHE A 4 21.83 -50.51 35.00
C PHE A 4 22.03 -49.73 33.69
N LYS A 5 21.13 -49.91 32.72
CA LYS A 5 21.12 -49.11 31.48
C LYS A 5 20.33 -47.83 31.72
N ILE A 6 21.03 -46.70 31.74
CA ILE A 6 20.43 -45.36 31.75
C ILE A 6 20.01 -45.03 30.30
N PHE A 7 18.70 -44.95 30.05
CA PHE A 7 18.17 -44.42 28.80
C PHE A 7 18.10 -42.90 28.88
N PHE A 8 18.94 -42.21 28.11
CA PHE A 8 18.77 -40.78 27.84
C PHE A 8 17.65 -40.59 26.82
N PHE A 9 16.48 -40.16 27.28
CA PHE A 9 15.45 -39.62 26.39
C PHE A 9 15.85 -38.19 26.00
N SER A 10 16.32 -38.03 24.76
CA SER A 10 16.48 -36.71 24.15
C SER A 10 15.09 -36.19 23.78
N ALA A 11 14.58 -35.24 24.57
CA ALA A 11 13.37 -34.51 24.23
C ALA A 11 13.71 -33.52 23.10
N LEU A 12 13.24 -33.79 21.89
CA LEU A 12 13.23 -32.80 20.80
C LEU A 12 12.27 -31.67 21.21
N LEU A 13 12.81 -30.51 21.60
CA LEU A 13 12.04 -29.29 21.67
C LEU A 13 11.70 -28.87 20.23
N ALA A 14 10.47 -29.15 19.80
CA ALA A 14 9.88 -28.47 18.65
C ALA A 14 9.69 -27.00 19.05
N ALA A 15 10.54 -26.11 18.54
CA ALA A 15 10.33 -24.68 18.65
C ALA A 15 9.03 -24.34 17.91
N VAL A 16 7.96 -24.11 18.66
CA VAL A 16 6.73 -23.54 18.12
C VAL A 16 7.05 -22.09 17.82
N PHE A 17 7.39 -21.80 16.56
CA PHE A 17 7.42 -20.43 16.08
C PHE A 17 5.98 -19.93 16.07
N SER A 18 5.56 -19.30 17.17
CA SER A 18 4.37 -18.47 17.17
C SER A 18 4.62 -17.34 16.17
N ALA A 19 4.07 -17.47 14.97
CA ALA A 19 3.91 -16.32 14.10
C ALA A 19 3.05 -15.33 14.90
N SER A 20 3.67 -14.28 15.44
CA SER A 20 2.93 -13.23 16.12
C SER A 20 1.88 -12.73 15.13
N ALA A 21 0.61 -12.90 15.47
CA ALA A 21 -0.45 -12.29 14.70
C ALA A 21 -0.20 -10.78 14.69
N ALA A 22 -0.38 -10.16 13.52
CA ALA A 22 -0.35 -8.71 13.36
C ALA A 22 -1.21 -8.02 14.44
N ASP A 23 -0.62 -7.07 15.17
CA ASP A 23 -1.31 -6.34 16.24
C ASP A 23 -1.06 -4.83 16.08
N PHE A 24 -2.10 -4.09 15.74
CA PHE A 24 -2.00 -2.65 15.60
C PHE A 24 -1.53 -1.95 16.89
N ASN A 25 -1.78 -2.53 18.08
CA ASN A 25 -1.27 -1.95 19.33
C ASN A 25 0.26 -1.98 19.40
N SER A 26 0.89 -3.03 18.89
CA SER A 26 2.36 -3.12 18.85
C SER A 26 2.95 -2.38 17.66
N ASP A 27 2.28 -2.41 16.52
CA ASP A 27 2.92 -2.11 15.23
C ASP A 27 2.74 -0.66 14.77
N VAL A 28 1.68 0.04 15.22
CA VAL A 28 1.36 1.39 14.74
C VAL A 28 1.07 2.38 15.87
N ASN A 29 1.12 3.67 15.52
CA ASN A 29 0.58 4.76 16.32
C ASN A 29 -0.50 5.49 15.51
N VAL A 30 -1.65 5.79 16.14
CA VAL A 30 -2.62 6.73 15.55
C VAL A 30 -1.99 8.13 15.62
N ALA A 31 -1.58 8.66 14.47
CA ALA A 31 -0.75 9.85 14.36
C ALA A 31 -1.56 11.14 14.53
N TRP A 32 -2.81 11.15 14.06
CA TRP A 32 -3.70 12.32 14.12
C TRP A 32 -5.18 11.92 13.98
N GLY A 33 -6.09 12.88 14.21
CA GLY A 33 -7.54 12.72 14.04
C GLY A 33 -8.36 12.84 15.32
N ASN A 34 -7.73 13.08 16.48
CA ASN A 34 -8.40 13.38 17.75
C ASN A 34 -9.49 12.34 18.12
N GLY A 35 -9.09 11.05 18.21
CA GLY A 35 -9.99 9.93 18.54
C GLY A 35 -10.75 9.31 17.35
N ARG A 36 -10.55 9.83 16.13
CA ARG A 36 -11.16 9.29 14.90
C ARG A 36 -10.48 8.05 14.33
N GLY A 37 -9.24 7.78 14.74
CA GLY A 37 -8.57 6.49 14.54
C GLY A 37 -8.76 5.61 15.77
N LYS A 38 -9.33 4.41 15.60
CA LYS A 38 -9.60 3.48 16.70
C LYS A 38 -9.01 2.11 16.40
N ILE A 39 -8.23 1.60 17.35
CA ILE A 39 -7.79 0.21 17.37
C ILE A 39 -8.83 -0.58 18.17
N LEU A 40 -9.36 -1.64 17.57
CA LEU A 40 -10.48 -2.44 18.03
C LEU A 40 -10.08 -3.93 18.03
N ASN A 41 -10.94 -4.78 18.61
CA ASN A 41 -10.80 -6.23 18.60
C ASN A 41 -9.42 -6.70 19.07
N ASN A 42 -8.94 -6.14 20.18
CA ASN A 42 -7.62 -6.43 20.75
C ASN A 42 -6.48 -6.30 19.72
N GLY A 43 -6.51 -5.22 18.92
CA GLY A 43 -5.43 -4.94 17.96
C GLY A 43 -5.62 -5.49 16.55
N GLN A 44 -6.69 -6.24 16.31
CA GLN A 44 -6.89 -6.92 15.02
C GLN A 44 -7.57 -6.05 13.95
N LEU A 45 -8.21 -4.95 14.37
CA LEU A 45 -8.93 -4.05 13.48
C LEU A 45 -8.57 -2.61 13.82
N LEU A 46 -8.31 -1.80 12.80
CA LEU A 46 -8.17 -0.35 12.95
C LEU A 46 -9.18 0.33 12.02
N THR A 47 -9.98 1.25 12.56
CA THR A 47 -10.90 2.07 11.76
C THR A 47 -10.46 3.52 11.76
N LEU A 48 -10.47 4.15 10.59
CA LEU A 48 -10.31 5.58 10.42
C LEU A 48 -11.65 6.19 10.05
N THR A 49 -11.98 7.32 10.69
CA THR A 49 -13.20 8.08 10.42
C THR A 49 -12.88 9.47 9.91
N LEU A 50 -13.76 9.99 9.05
CA LEU A 50 -13.69 11.32 8.47
C LEU A 50 -15.06 11.99 8.57
N ASP A 51 -15.06 13.21 9.10
CA ASP A 51 -16.19 14.13 9.14
C ASP A 51 -15.71 15.55 8.76
N LYS A 52 -16.63 16.52 8.77
CA LYS A 52 -16.33 17.89 8.36
C LYS A 52 -15.28 18.57 9.26
N SER A 53 -15.08 18.07 10.48
CA SER A 53 -14.09 18.63 11.40
C SER A 53 -12.69 18.11 11.13
N SER A 54 -12.52 16.81 10.86
CA SER A 54 -11.21 16.23 10.56
C SER A 54 -11.31 14.83 9.96
N GLY A 55 -10.23 14.42 9.29
CA GLY A 55 -9.95 13.02 8.99
C GLY A 55 -9.24 12.30 10.14
N SER A 56 -8.53 11.22 9.80
CA SER A 56 -7.60 10.57 10.70
C SER A 56 -6.52 9.79 9.97
N GLY A 57 -5.46 9.43 10.67
CA GLY A 57 -4.39 8.59 10.11
C GLY A 57 -3.52 7.94 11.16
N PHE A 58 -2.83 6.88 10.75
CA PHE A 58 -1.86 6.14 11.56
C PHE A 58 -0.57 5.91 10.77
N GLN A 59 0.49 5.57 11.50
CA GLN A 59 1.79 5.24 10.93
C GLN A 59 2.43 4.05 11.66
N SER A 60 3.30 3.31 10.98
CA SER A 60 4.12 2.28 11.63
C SER A 60 5.07 2.89 12.66
N LYS A 61 5.28 2.17 13.78
CA LYS A 61 6.30 2.53 14.77
C LYS A 61 7.72 2.31 14.28
N ALA A 62 7.91 1.32 13.40
CA ALA A 62 9.18 1.06 12.76
C ALA A 62 9.31 1.79 11.41
N GLU A 63 10.55 1.99 11.01
CA GLU A 63 10.96 2.40 9.66
C GLU A 63 11.57 1.22 8.93
N TYR A 64 11.44 1.23 7.61
CA TYR A 64 11.91 0.16 6.76
C TYR A 64 12.74 0.75 5.63
N LEU A 65 13.89 0.15 5.34
CA LEU A 65 14.61 0.38 4.09
C LEU A 65 14.50 -0.92 3.31
N PHE A 66 13.58 -0.93 2.34
CA PHE A 66 13.03 -2.13 1.70
C PHE A 66 12.13 -2.96 2.62
N GLY A 67 11.17 -3.67 2.02
CA GLY A 67 10.23 -4.53 2.72
C GLY A 67 9.11 -5.03 1.83
N LYS A 68 8.37 -6.01 2.33
CA LYS A 68 7.03 -6.34 1.84
C LYS A 68 6.01 -5.96 2.91
N ILE A 69 5.08 -5.09 2.55
CA ILE A 69 4.04 -4.62 3.45
C ILE A 69 2.69 -5.03 2.88
N ASP A 70 1.98 -5.86 3.62
CA ASP A 70 0.62 -6.31 3.32
C ASP A 70 -0.36 -5.64 4.28
N MET A 71 -1.49 -5.16 3.76
CA MET A 71 -2.59 -4.62 4.55
C MET A 71 -3.92 -5.08 3.95
N GLN A 72 -4.84 -5.57 4.77
CA GLN A 72 -6.21 -5.77 4.33
C GLN A 72 -7.03 -4.51 4.58
N ILE A 73 -7.63 -3.98 3.53
CA ILE A 73 -8.39 -2.72 3.58
C ILE A 73 -9.81 -2.99 3.07
N LYS A 74 -10.80 -2.43 3.77
CA LYS A 74 -12.18 -2.30 3.31
C LYS A 74 -12.55 -0.83 3.25
N LEU A 75 -12.92 -0.36 2.07
CA LEU A 75 -13.12 1.06 1.78
C LEU A 75 -14.48 1.57 2.28
N VAL A 76 -14.67 2.88 2.17
CA VAL A 76 -15.90 3.59 2.57
C VAL A 76 -17.07 3.13 1.68
N PRO A 77 -18.16 2.60 2.25
CA PRO A 77 -19.32 2.17 1.47
C PRO A 77 -20.21 3.35 1.07
N GLY A 78 -21.08 3.13 0.08
CA GLY A 78 -22.06 4.12 -0.34
C GLY A 78 -21.42 5.30 -1.09
N ASN A 79 -21.89 6.51 -0.80
CA ASN A 79 -21.33 7.71 -1.41
C ASN A 79 -20.07 8.11 -0.66
N SER A 80 -18.92 7.97 -1.31
CA SER A 80 -17.59 8.30 -0.80
C SER A 80 -16.90 9.39 -1.63
N ALA A 81 -17.65 10.10 -2.48
CA ALA A 81 -17.09 11.14 -3.33
C ALA A 81 -16.31 12.20 -2.53
N GLY A 82 -15.19 12.66 -3.08
CA GLY A 82 -14.25 13.60 -2.48
C GLY A 82 -13.39 13.01 -1.36
N THR A 83 -13.60 11.76 -0.94
CA THR A 83 -12.76 11.11 0.08
C THR A 83 -11.58 10.36 -0.54
N VAL A 84 -10.46 10.33 0.17
CA VAL A 84 -9.28 9.54 -0.18
C VAL A 84 -8.88 8.69 1.02
N THR A 85 -8.92 7.38 0.83
CA THR A 85 -8.31 6.40 1.75
C THR A 85 -6.91 6.10 1.25
N THR A 86 -5.89 6.03 2.11
CA THR A 86 -4.51 5.83 1.69
C THR A 86 -3.84 4.64 2.39
N PHE A 87 -2.84 4.08 1.71
CA PHE A 87 -1.85 3.17 2.27
C PHE A 87 -0.54 3.41 1.51
N TYR A 88 0.46 3.99 2.18
CA TYR A 88 1.67 4.45 1.51
C TYR A 88 2.91 4.30 2.38
N LEU A 89 4.07 4.39 1.74
CA LEU A 89 5.38 4.50 2.39
C LEU A 89 5.92 5.89 2.17
N LYS A 90 6.47 6.53 3.19
CA LYS A 90 7.08 7.86 3.05
C LYS A 90 8.28 8.02 3.98
N SER A 91 9.35 8.64 3.46
CA SER A 91 10.50 9.05 4.28
C SER A 91 10.26 10.42 4.90
N GLU A 92 10.98 10.72 5.97
CA GLU A 92 11.00 12.07 6.52
C GLU A 92 11.87 13.03 5.67
N GLY A 93 11.77 14.33 5.97
CA GLY A 93 12.56 15.39 5.35
C GLY A 93 11.94 16.05 4.11
N SER A 94 12.58 17.13 3.65
CA SER A 94 12.11 17.98 2.53
C SER A 94 12.31 17.36 1.14
N THR A 95 13.17 16.35 1.03
CA THR A 95 13.44 15.61 -0.21
C THR A 95 12.93 14.18 -0.09
N TRP A 96 11.71 14.00 0.40
CA TRP A 96 11.21 12.67 0.76
C TRP A 96 11.12 11.72 -0.44
N ASP A 97 11.22 10.44 -0.16
CA ASP A 97 10.80 9.38 -1.06
C ASP A 97 9.43 8.85 -0.62
N GLU A 98 8.58 8.42 -1.55
CA GLU A 98 7.23 7.94 -1.23
C GLU A 98 6.67 6.97 -2.29
N ILE A 99 5.84 6.02 -1.84
CA ILE A 99 5.26 4.93 -2.63
C ILE A 99 3.79 4.76 -2.21
N ASP A 100 2.86 5.00 -3.15
CA ASP A 100 1.46 5.21 -2.78
C ASP A 100 0.50 4.13 -3.27
N PHE A 101 -0.47 3.80 -2.42
CA PHE A 101 -1.84 3.50 -2.81
C PHE A 101 -2.77 4.61 -2.28
N GLU A 102 -3.59 5.15 -3.17
CA GLU A 102 -4.67 6.07 -2.83
C GLU A 102 -5.98 5.58 -3.46
N PHE A 103 -7.02 5.43 -2.66
CA PHE A 103 -8.33 4.99 -3.10
C PHE A 103 -9.26 6.19 -3.15
N LEU A 104 -9.56 6.64 -4.37
CA LEU A 104 -10.39 7.80 -4.63
C LEU A 104 -11.85 7.36 -4.61
N GLY A 105 -12.60 7.87 -3.64
CA GLY A 105 -14.01 7.58 -3.49
C GLY A 105 -14.87 8.13 -4.63
N ASN A 106 -16.11 7.66 -4.72
CA ASN A 106 -17.01 8.01 -5.79
C ASN A 106 -18.46 8.07 -5.31
N MET A 107 -19.38 8.48 -6.19
CA MET A 107 -20.81 8.45 -5.90
C MET A 107 -21.30 7.01 -5.74
N SER A 108 -22.39 6.82 -4.98
CA SER A 108 -23.00 5.50 -4.80
C SER A 108 -23.28 4.83 -6.15
N GLY A 109 -22.74 3.62 -6.34
CA GLY A 109 -22.92 2.82 -7.57
C GLY A 109 -21.84 3.05 -8.64
N ASP A 110 -21.03 4.10 -8.53
CA ASP A 110 -19.89 4.32 -9.40
C ASP A 110 -18.62 3.65 -8.84
N PRO A 111 -17.68 3.21 -9.70
CA PRO A 111 -16.50 2.49 -9.26
C PRO A 111 -15.52 3.40 -8.52
N TYR A 112 -14.87 2.83 -7.51
CA TYR A 112 -13.65 3.42 -6.94
C TYR A 112 -12.54 3.51 -7.99
N THR A 113 -11.67 4.50 -7.82
CA THR A 113 -10.39 4.57 -8.54
C THR A 113 -9.25 4.25 -7.58
N LEU A 114 -8.46 3.22 -7.89
CA LEU A 114 -7.21 2.95 -7.22
C LEU A 114 -6.08 3.66 -7.95
N HIS A 115 -5.39 4.53 -7.23
CA HIS A 115 -4.30 5.35 -7.70
C HIS A 115 -2.99 4.83 -7.06
N THR A 116 -1.92 4.70 -7.86
CA THR A 116 -0.55 4.46 -7.38
C THR A 116 0.40 5.56 -7.85
N ASN A 117 1.39 5.92 -7.04
CA ASN A 117 2.38 6.93 -7.39
C ASN A 117 3.76 6.60 -6.77
N VAL A 118 4.80 7.28 -7.27
CA VAL A 118 6.18 7.15 -6.78
C VAL A 118 6.86 8.51 -6.76
N TYR A 119 7.26 8.93 -5.57
CA TYR A 119 8.08 10.11 -5.34
C TYR A 119 9.52 9.72 -5.06
N THR A 120 10.44 10.45 -5.67
CA THR A 120 11.87 10.37 -5.37
C THR A 120 12.42 11.78 -5.19
N GLN A 121 13.03 12.07 -4.04
CA GLN A 121 13.51 13.40 -3.68
C GLN A 121 12.44 14.50 -3.83
N GLY A 122 11.20 14.20 -3.43
CA GLY A 122 10.05 15.10 -3.52
C GLY A 122 9.45 15.22 -4.92
N LYS A 123 9.99 14.52 -5.93
CA LYS A 123 9.46 14.53 -7.30
C LYS A 123 8.61 13.30 -7.60
N GLY A 124 7.31 13.51 -7.68
CA GLY A 124 6.29 12.53 -8.07
C GLY A 124 6.06 12.51 -9.57
N ASP A 125 4.81 12.79 -9.95
CA ASP A 125 4.28 12.81 -11.32
C ASP A 125 4.29 11.45 -12.04
N LYS A 126 4.10 10.35 -11.30
CA LYS A 126 4.15 8.98 -11.83
C LYS A 126 2.86 8.22 -11.56
N GLU A 127 1.73 8.89 -11.72
CA GLU A 127 0.41 8.38 -11.40
C GLU A 127 0.00 7.28 -12.38
N GLN A 128 -0.51 6.17 -11.85
CA GLN A 128 -1.29 5.18 -12.60
C GLN A 128 -2.59 4.94 -11.85
N GLN A 129 -3.70 4.88 -12.59
CA GLN A 129 -5.03 4.71 -12.01
C GLN A 129 -5.73 3.50 -12.61
N PHE A 130 -6.51 2.80 -11.78
CA PHE A 130 -7.19 1.57 -12.11
C PHE A 130 -8.60 1.55 -11.52
N HIS A 131 -9.56 0.94 -12.21
CA HIS A 131 -10.73 0.37 -11.55
C HIS A 131 -10.40 -1.02 -11.00
N LEU A 132 -11.17 -1.47 -10.01
CA LEU A 132 -11.01 -2.81 -9.43
C LEU A 132 -12.03 -3.78 -10.03
N TRP A 133 -11.66 -5.06 -10.11
CA TRP A 133 -12.53 -6.14 -10.61
C TRP A 133 -13.51 -6.67 -9.55
N PHE A 134 -13.73 -5.90 -8.49
CA PHE A 134 -14.62 -6.18 -7.37
C PHE A 134 -15.04 -4.86 -6.70
N ASP A 135 -16.05 -4.91 -5.82
CA ASP A 135 -16.40 -3.80 -4.94
C ASP A 135 -15.48 -3.78 -3.69
N PRO A 136 -14.54 -2.82 -3.59
CA PRO A 136 -13.58 -2.75 -2.49
C PRO A 136 -14.19 -2.27 -1.15
N ALA A 137 -15.44 -1.82 -1.13
CA ALA A 137 -16.15 -1.45 0.09
C ALA A 137 -16.98 -2.60 0.66
N ALA A 138 -17.31 -3.62 -0.15
CA ALA A 138 -18.09 -4.77 0.28
C ALA A 138 -17.31 -5.70 1.23
N ASN A 139 -16.04 -5.96 0.95
CA ASN A 139 -15.19 -6.89 1.70
C ASN A 139 -13.77 -6.35 1.89
N PHE A 140 -13.01 -7.00 2.77
CA PHE A 140 -11.58 -6.74 2.91
C PHE A 140 -10.81 -7.40 1.76
N HIS A 141 -9.92 -6.63 1.14
CA HIS A 141 -8.99 -7.10 0.12
C HIS A 141 -7.56 -6.79 0.55
N THR A 142 -6.61 -7.62 0.15
CA THR A 142 -5.19 -7.45 0.50
C THR A 142 -4.53 -6.53 -0.52
N TYR A 143 -3.96 -5.44 -0.04
CA TYR A 143 -3.13 -4.53 -0.82
C TYR A 143 -1.69 -4.65 -0.33
N SER A 144 -0.76 -4.86 -1.26
CA SER A 144 0.64 -5.10 -0.92
C SER A 144 1.57 -4.20 -1.69
N ILE A 145 2.57 -3.68 -1.00
CA ILE A 145 3.74 -3.03 -1.58
C ILE A 145 4.95 -3.93 -1.29
N LEU A 146 5.53 -4.49 -2.35
CA LEU A 146 6.85 -5.10 -2.29
C LEU A 146 7.85 -4.08 -2.79
N TRP A 147 8.77 -3.65 -1.94
CA TRP A 147 9.82 -2.69 -2.25
C TRP A 147 11.18 -3.32 -1.94
N ASN A 148 12.00 -3.52 -2.96
CA ASN A 148 13.35 -4.06 -2.82
C ASN A 148 14.35 -3.20 -3.64
N PRO A 149 15.67 -3.45 -3.57
CA PRO A 149 16.66 -2.61 -4.24
C PRO A 149 16.50 -2.48 -5.77
N GLN A 150 15.76 -3.40 -6.38
CA GLN A 150 15.63 -3.55 -7.83
C GLN A 150 14.28 -3.05 -8.35
N ARG A 151 13.23 -3.06 -7.52
CA ARG A 151 11.87 -2.74 -7.96
C ARG A 151 10.91 -2.47 -6.81
N ILE A 152 9.79 -1.85 -7.18
CA ILE A 152 8.57 -1.79 -6.40
C ILE A 152 7.48 -2.53 -7.17
N ILE A 153 6.71 -3.38 -6.50
CA ILE A 153 5.55 -4.08 -7.08
C ILE A 153 4.34 -3.81 -6.19
N TRP A 154 3.26 -3.35 -6.82
CA TRP A 154 1.94 -3.21 -6.19
C TRP A 154 1.10 -4.41 -6.56
N THR A 155 0.51 -5.07 -5.57
CA THR A 155 -0.45 -6.16 -5.80
C THR A 155 -1.76 -5.94 -5.07
N VAL A 156 -2.85 -6.39 -5.68
CA VAL A 156 -4.19 -6.48 -5.10
C VAL A 156 -4.59 -7.95 -5.10
N ASP A 157 -4.81 -8.54 -3.92
CA ASP A 157 -5.06 -9.98 -3.74
C ASP A 157 -4.06 -10.87 -4.49
N ASN A 158 -2.77 -10.56 -4.33
CA ASN A 158 -1.65 -11.20 -5.04
C ASN A 158 -1.63 -11.03 -6.57
N THR A 159 -2.58 -10.27 -7.15
CA THR A 159 -2.55 -9.89 -8.57
C THR A 159 -1.71 -8.62 -8.74
N PRO A 160 -0.58 -8.65 -9.48
CA PRO A 160 0.21 -7.45 -9.72
C PRO A 160 -0.55 -6.48 -10.61
N ILE A 161 -0.53 -5.21 -10.23
CA ILE A 161 -1.17 -4.11 -10.98
C ILE A 161 -0.14 -3.13 -11.55
N ARG A 162 1.05 -3.06 -10.94
CA ARG A 162 2.14 -2.16 -11.35
C ARG A 162 3.49 -2.71 -10.90
N GLU A 163 4.51 -2.46 -11.72
CA GLU A 163 5.92 -2.60 -11.37
C GLU A 163 6.64 -1.29 -11.68
N PHE A 164 7.50 -0.84 -10.77
CA PHE A 164 8.42 0.29 -10.98
C PHE A 164 9.84 -0.21 -10.76
N LYS A 165 10.63 -0.32 -11.83
CA LYS A 165 12.00 -0.85 -11.78
C LYS A 165 12.99 0.24 -11.40
N ASN A 166 14.01 -0.13 -10.62
CA ASN A 166 15.17 0.71 -10.42
C ASN A 166 15.88 0.93 -11.76
N SER A 167 15.73 2.15 -12.29
CA SER A 167 16.24 2.57 -13.59
C SER A 167 17.33 3.65 -13.46
N GLU A 168 18.08 3.63 -12.36
CA GLU A 168 19.20 4.56 -12.13
C GLU A 168 20.26 4.57 -13.25
N PRO A 169 20.58 3.44 -13.92
CA PRO A 169 21.46 3.47 -15.10
C PRO A 169 20.94 4.35 -16.25
N LEU A 170 19.63 4.64 -16.29
CA LEU A 170 18.99 5.55 -17.25
C LEU A 170 18.86 6.99 -16.72
N GLY A 171 19.39 7.25 -15.51
CA GLY A 171 19.29 8.53 -14.81
C GLY A 171 17.96 8.77 -14.10
N VAL A 172 17.15 7.73 -13.88
CA VAL A 172 15.89 7.84 -13.12
C VAL A 172 16.14 7.42 -11.68
N LEU A 173 15.87 8.32 -10.74
CA LEU A 173 16.03 8.04 -9.31
C LEU A 173 15.09 6.91 -8.85
N PHE A 174 15.52 6.22 -7.80
CA PHE A 174 14.76 5.14 -7.16
C PHE A 174 14.88 5.27 -5.63
N PRO A 175 13.81 5.02 -4.85
CA PRO A 175 13.86 5.12 -3.40
C PRO A 175 14.69 3.95 -2.84
N LYS A 176 15.99 4.18 -2.58
CA LYS A 176 16.93 3.13 -2.15
C LYS A 176 17.75 3.45 -0.90
N SER A 177 17.71 4.69 -0.43
CA SER A 177 18.63 5.18 0.59
C SER A 177 17.93 5.80 1.80
N LYS A 178 16.62 6.04 1.74
CA LYS A 178 15.86 6.66 2.81
C LYS A 178 14.91 5.63 3.43
N PRO A 179 15.07 5.29 4.72
CA PRO A 179 14.07 4.51 5.43
C PRO A 179 12.71 5.23 5.39
N MET A 180 11.64 4.45 5.26
CA MET A 180 10.27 4.94 5.19
C MET A 180 9.42 4.29 6.27
N ARG A 181 8.49 5.07 6.84
CA ARG A 181 7.38 4.51 7.61
C ARG A 181 6.24 4.18 6.67
N MET A 182 5.45 3.18 7.04
CA MET A 182 4.14 2.99 6.47
C MET A 182 3.17 3.98 7.10
N TYR A 183 2.31 4.55 6.28
CA TYR A 183 1.22 5.43 6.67
C TYR A 183 -0.09 4.96 6.06
N ALA A 184 -1.19 5.29 6.73
CA ALA A 184 -2.52 5.18 6.18
C ALA A 184 -3.40 6.29 6.76
N SER A 185 -4.25 6.87 5.93
CA SER A 185 -5.10 8.00 6.28
C SER A 185 -6.45 7.94 5.57
N LEU A 186 -7.42 8.67 6.11
CA LEU A 186 -8.68 8.98 5.47
C LEU A 186 -8.92 10.49 5.56
N TRP A 187 -9.02 11.15 4.41
CA TRP A 187 -9.12 12.61 4.33
C TRP A 187 -9.96 13.06 3.13
N ASN A 188 -10.33 14.36 3.12
CA ASN A 188 -11.08 14.97 2.03
C ASN A 188 -10.13 15.64 1.03
N ALA A 189 -10.32 15.36 -0.25
CA ALA A 189 -9.53 15.85 -1.36
C ALA A 189 -10.44 16.35 -2.49
N ASP A 190 -11.40 17.19 -2.13
CA ASP A 190 -12.45 17.73 -3.02
C ASP A 190 -11.93 18.32 -4.33
N ASP A 191 -10.70 18.85 -4.31
CA ASP A 191 -10.12 19.54 -5.47
C ASP A 191 -9.70 18.59 -6.60
N TRP A 192 -9.59 17.29 -6.35
CA TRP A 192 -9.10 16.37 -7.38
C TRP A 192 -9.62 14.92 -7.32
N ALA A 193 -10.05 14.42 -6.16
CA ALA A 193 -10.27 12.98 -5.97
C ALA A 193 -11.35 12.37 -6.88
N THR A 194 -12.55 12.96 -6.93
CA THR A 194 -13.67 12.39 -7.67
C THR A 194 -13.93 13.17 -8.94
N ARG A 195 -13.80 12.48 -10.09
CA ARG A 195 -13.95 13.08 -11.43
C ARG A 195 -13.07 14.33 -11.62
N GLY A 196 -11.82 14.26 -11.17
CA GLY A 196 -10.88 15.39 -11.24
C GLY A 196 -11.32 16.60 -10.41
N GLY A 197 -12.06 16.36 -9.32
CA GLY A 197 -12.53 17.40 -8.40
C GLY A 197 -13.89 18.01 -8.74
N LEU A 198 -14.57 17.52 -9.78
CA LEU A 198 -15.91 18.00 -10.15
C LEU A 198 -17.00 17.60 -9.15
N VAL A 199 -16.82 16.47 -8.45
CA VAL A 199 -17.78 15.99 -7.45
C VAL A 199 -17.16 16.17 -6.06
N LYS A 200 -17.88 16.88 -5.20
CA LYS A 200 -17.46 17.24 -3.85
C LYS A 200 -18.03 16.28 -2.81
N THR A 201 -17.40 16.22 -1.63
CA THR A 201 -17.88 15.43 -0.51
C THR A 201 -19.24 15.94 -0.01
N ASP A 202 -20.23 15.04 -0.02
CA ASP A 202 -21.51 15.25 0.65
C ASP A 202 -21.36 14.94 2.15
N TRP A 203 -21.06 15.98 2.94
CA TRP A 203 -20.88 15.85 4.38
C TRP A 203 -22.13 15.38 5.14
N SER A 204 -23.32 15.37 4.53
CA SER A 204 -24.50 14.74 5.14
C SER A 204 -24.39 13.22 5.24
N LYS A 205 -23.43 12.62 4.55
CA LYS A 205 -23.10 11.18 4.58
C LYS A 205 -22.02 10.82 5.59
N ALA A 206 -21.44 11.81 6.27
CA ALA A 206 -20.47 11.57 7.32
C ALA A 206 -21.12 10.88 8.55
N PRO A 207 -20.36 10.10 9.33
CA PRO A 207 -18.93 9.84 9.17
C PRO A 207 -18.63 8.81 8.07
N PHE A 208 -17.61 9.11 7.26
CA PHE A 208 -17.02 8.13 6.35
C PHE A 208 -16.07 7.24 7.14
N VAL A 209 -16.07 5.94 6.86
CA VAL A 209 -15.28 4.96 7.63
C VAL A 209 -14.51 4.03 6.70
N ALA A 210 -13.18 4.00 6.86
CA ALA A 210 -12.31 3.00 6.24
C ALA A 210 -11.78 2.04 7.31
N SER A 211 -11.70 0.76 6.98
CA SER A 211 -11.29 -0.30 7.91
C SER A 211 -10.01 -1.00 7.44
N TYR A 212 -9.11 -1.28 8.37
CA TYR A 212 -7.80 -1.88 8.13
C TYR A 212 -7.61 -3.09 9.07
N ARG A 213 -7.03 -4.18 8.56
CA ARG A 213 -6.67 -5.36 9.37
C ARG A 213 -5.48 -6.10 8.80
N HIS A 214 -4.93 -7.02 9.59
CA HIS A 214 -3.86 -7.93 9.17
C HIS A 214 -2.64 -7.19 8.58
N ILE A 215 -2.16 -6.15 9.27
CA ILE A 215 -0.92 -5.47 8.89
C ILE A 215 0.26 -6.43 8.99
N LYS A 216 0.98 -6.66 7.90
CA LYS A 216 2.22 -7.43 7.94
C LYS A 216 3.34 -6.63 7.30
N CYS A 217 4.25 -6.13 8.13
CA CYS A 217 5.45 -5.44 7.68
C CYS A 217 6.65 -6.39 7.80
N ASP A 218 7.02 -7.04 6.70
CA ASP A 218 8.27 -7.82 6.62
C ASP A 218 9.34 -6.93 6.01
N GLY A 219 10.02 -6.16 6.86
CA GLY A 219 11.18 -5.37 6.50
C GLY A 219 12.36 -5.79 7.36
N SER A 220 13.52 -6.02 6.73
CA SER A 220 14.74 -6.33 7.46
C SER A 220 15.94 -5.80 6.70
N THR A 221 16.99 -5.44 7.43
CA THR A 221 18.32 -5.15 6.87
C THR A 221 19.02 -6.41 6.35
N ARG A 222 18.44 -7.60 6.56
CA ARG A 222 19.01 -8.88 6.17
C ARG A 222 18.38 -9.39 4.87
N PRO A 223 19.17 -9.61 3.80
CA PRO A 223 18.68 -10.02 2.48
C PRO A 223 18.17 -11.48 2.42
N THR A 224 17.89 -12.12 3.55
CA THR A 224 17.55 -13.55 3.63
C THR A 224 16.07 -13.83 3.36
N SER A 225 15.21 -12.81 3.35
CA SER A 225 13.79 -12.98 3.04
C SER A 225 13.58 -13.08 1.52
N ASN A 226 12.76 -14.02 1.08
CA ASN A 226 12.48 -14.27 -0.35
C ASN A 226 12.01 -13.02 -1.12
N TRP A 227 11.36 -12.06 -0.43
CA TRP A 227 10.90 -10.82 -1.05
C TRP A 227 12.05 -9.88 -1.48
N TYR A 228 13.23 -9.97 -0.85
CA TYR A 228 14.34 -9.02 -1.06
C TYR A 228 14.93 -9.08 -2.47
N THR A 229 14.87 -10.24 -3.11
CA THR A 229 15.30 -10.44 -4.51
C THR A 229 14.15 -10.84 -5.42
N GLN A 230 12.91 -10.79 -4.90
CA GLN A 230 11.74 -11.22 -5.64
C GLN A 230 11.53 -10.39 -6.91
N GLN A 231 11.17 -11.11 -7.97
CA GLN A 231 10.81 -10.57 -9.28
C GLN A 231 9.51 -11.22 -9.73
N MET A 232 8.81 -10.58 -10.68
CA MET A 232 7.66 -11.22 -11.31
C MET A 232 8.12 -12.32 -12.27
N ASP A 233 7.55 -13.52 -12.10
CA ASP A 233 7.64 -14.59 -13.09
C ASP A 233 6.78 -14.28 -14.34
N SER A 234 6.87 -15.14 -15.36
CA SER A 234 6.14 -14.95 -16.62
C SER A 234 4.62 -14.91 -16.42
N THR A 235 4.10 -15.71 -15.48
CA THR A 235 2.68 -15.74 -15.11
C THR A 235 2.24 -14.40 -14.52
N SER A 236 2.99 -13.88 -13.56
CA SER A 236 2.73 -12.59 -12.91
C SER A 236 2.83 -11.44 -13.90
N GLN A 237 3.79 -11.47 -14.82
CA GLN A 237 3.91 -10.47 -15.89
C GLN A 237 2.72 -10.53 -16.87
N ALA A 238 2.26 -11.73 -17.24
CA ALA A 238 1.07 -11.88 -18.08
C ALA A 238 -0.18 -11.36 -17.36
N ARG A 239 -0.30 -11.62 -16.06
CA ARG A 239 -1.39 -11.11 -15.22
C ARG A 239 -1.36 -9.58 -15.13
N LEU A 240 -0.18 -8.98 -14.91
CA LEU A 240 0.02 -7.53 -14.92
C LEU A 240 -0.47 -6.91 -16.23
N ARG A 241 -0.05 -7.45 -17.38
CA ARG A 241 -0.50 -6.99 -18.70
C ARG A 241 -2.02 -7.09 -18.87
N TRP A 242 -2.63 -8.18 -18.37
CA TRP A 242 -4.07 -8.33 -18.39
C TRP A 242 -4.78 -7.28 -17.52
N VAL A 243 -4.27 -6.99 -16.32
CA VAL A 243 -4.81 -5.93 -15.46
C VAL A 243 -4.72 -4.58 -16.16
N GLN A 244 -3.55 -4.23 -16.66
CA GLN A 244 -3.32 -2.95 -17.33
C GLN A 244 -4.23 -2.77 -18.55
N LYS A 245 -4.42 -3.83 -19.34
CA LYS A 245 -5.31 -3.80 -20.51
C LYS A 245 -6.78 -3.59 -20.16
N ASN A 246 -7.27 -4.19 -19.08
CA ASN A 246 -8.70 -4.26 -18.79
C ASN A 246 -9.17 -3.26 -17.72
N TYR A 247 -8.27 -2.77 -16.88
CA TYR A 247 -8.65 -2.00 -15.68
C TYR A 247 -7.91 -0.68 -15.51
N MET A 248 -6.79 -0.46 -16.21
CA MET A 248 -6.07 0.82 -16.12
C MET A 248 -6.83 1.91 -16.88
N ILE A 249 -7.06 3.03 -16.21
CA ILE A 249 -7.80 4.19 -16.75
C ILE A 249 -6.91 5.42 -16.96
N TYR A 250 -5.74 5.46 -16.30
CA TYR A 250 -4.75 6.50 -16.50
C TYR A 250 -3.34 5.93 -16.35
N ASN A 251 -2.43 6.38 -17.19
CA ASN A 251 -1.01 6.03 -17.11
C ASN A 251 -0.14 7.22 -17.53
N TYR A 252 0.63 7.76 -16.59
CA TYR A 252 1.54 8.88 -16.84
C TYR A 252 2.51 8.61 -18.01
N CYS A 253 2.95 7.37 -18.20
CA CYS A 253 3.86 6.99 -19.29
C CYS A 253 3.30 7.27 -20.69
N THR A 254 1.97 7.31 -20.84
CA THR A 254 1.29 7.53 -22.12
C THR A 254 0.63 8.91 -22.21
N ASP A 255 0.79 9.75 -21.20
CA ASP A 255 0.22 11.10 -21.16
C ASP A 255 1.14 12.11 -21.87
N SER A 256 1.02 12.17 -23.19
CA SER A 256 1.80 13.10 -24.02
C SER A 256 1.47 14.58 -23.78
N LYS A 257 0.30 14.88 -23.21
CA LYS A 257 -0.06 16.26 -22.84
C LYS A 257 0.73 16.73 -21.63
N ARG A 258 0.89 15.86 -20.63
CA ARG A 258 1.68 16.13 -19.43
C ARG A 258 3.18 16.05 -19.68
N PHE A 259 3.61 15.14 -20.57
CA PHE A 259 5.03 14.96 -20.93
C PHE A 259 5.30 15.27 -22.40
N PRO A 260 5.19 16.55 -22.82
CA PRO A 260 5.37 16.94 -24.23
C PRO A 260 6.81 16.78 -24.74
N GLN A 261 7.78 16.65 -23.83
CA GLN A 261 9.20 16.45 -24.16
C GLN A 261 9.58 14.98 -24.39
N GLY A 262 8.59 14.08 -24.41
CA GLY A 262 8.77 12.66 -24.62
C GLY A 262 8.42 11.82 -23.39
N ILE A 263 8.32 10.52 -23.62
CA ILE A 263 7.95 9.52 -22.61
C ILE A 263 9.00 9.50 -21.49
N PRO A 264 8.61 9.44 -20.20
CA PRO A 264 9.56 9.26 -19.10
C PRO A 264 10.47 8.05 -19.31
N ARG A 265 11.77 8.20 -19.00
CA ARG A 265 12.81 7.23 -19.40
C ARG A 265 12.58 5.83 -18.86
N GLU A 266 12.04 5.72 -17.64
CA GLU A 266 11.71 4.45 -17.01
C GLU A 266 10.58 3.69 -17.73
N CYS A 267 9.73 4.40 -18.49
CA CYS A 267 8.64 3.79 -19.24
C CYS A 267 9.13 3.17 -20.57
N ALA A 268 10.28 3.62 -21.10
CA ALA A 268 10.80 3.15 -22.40
C ALA A 268 11.21 1.67 -22.40
N THR A 269 11.49 1.08 -21.24
CA THR A 269 11.83 -0.35 -21.07
C THR A 269 10.64 -1.21 -20.63
N SER A 270 9.48 -0.57 -20.44
CA SER A 270 8.23 -1.20 -20.00
C SER A 270 7.18 -1.28 -21.11
N ALA A 271 7.50 -0.77 -22.30
CA ALA A 271 6.69 -0.83 -23.51
C ALA A 271 6.89 -2.16 -24.27
#